data_AF-A0A3D0DMD9-F1
#
_entry.id   AF-A0A3D0DMD9-F1
#
_cell.length_a   1.000
_cell.length_b   1.000
_cell.length_c   1.000
_cell.angle_alpha   90.00
_cell.angle_beta   90.00
_cell.angle_gamma   90.00
#
_symmetry.space_group_name_H-M   'P 1'
#
loop_
_entity.id
_entity.type
_entity.pdbx_description
1 polymer ?
#
loop_
_entity_poly.entity_id
_entity_poly.type
_entity_poly.pdbx_seq_one_letter_code
_entity_poly.pdbx_strand_id
1 'polypeptide(L)'
;MAYQLTRNDEEKADSIASNEEADWYIKSWGEYETTSADGGFLDSYNSLKQQIDFVASEYRQQKKSMVMRKQELDEDVRKSVITTALIAFSPAIYNLFLMILAFIGGHSGLISVFFVFLYIFELLVFFVAEALLLPGAIRTLMNRLWQKKYLNSGIENIAYRRKNNIISFDDERRFLDEKLENYQMFCREAEENQYGKADGYFSKLDTSEMIPKQKEILGRMRILSKYEDYRASVVETRKEVGAGWLIIGFSLFVGILTVLLVLKNT
;
A
#
# COMPACT_ATOMS: atom_id res chain seq x y z
N MET A 1 12.64 -13.24 -15.13
CA MET A 1 13.15 -13.96 -13.94
C MET A 1 12.25 -13.60 -12.78
N ALA A 2 11.48 -14.56 -12.27
CA ALA A 2 10.68 -14.36 -11.06
C ALA A 2 11.61 -14.47 -9.85
N TYR A 3 11.72 -13.41 -9.06
CA TYR A 3 12.44 -13.48 -7.78
C TYR A 3 11.54 -14.21 -6.78
N GLN A 4 11.81 -15.50 -6.56
CA GLN A 4 11.34 -16.21 -5.38
C GLN A 4 12.15 -15.69 -4.19
N LEU A 5 11.51 -14.93 -3.31
CA LEU A 5 12.07 -14.63 -1.99
C LEU A 5 12.24 -15.97 -1.27
N THR A 6 13.48 -16.27 -0.92
CA THR A 6 13.78 -17.51 -0.19
C THR A 6 13.41 -17.31 1.27
N ARG A 7 13.03 -18.39 1.97
CA ARG A 7 12.67 -18.39 3.40
C ARG A 7 13.74 -17.74 4.32
N ASN A 8 14.99 -17.68 3.85
CA ASN A 8 16.08 -16.96 4.52
C ASN A 8 15.93 -15.43 4.48
N ASP A 9 15.23 -14.86 3.49
CA ASP A 9 15.01 -13.41 3.37
C ASP A 9 13.89 -12.93 4.31
N GLU A 10 12.90 -13.79 4.60
CA GLU A 10 11.86 -13.54 5.60
C GLU A 10 12.42 -13.64 7.03
N GLU A 11 13.25 -14.65 7.34
CA GLU A 11 13.95 -14.72 8.62
C GLU A 11 14.96 -13.58 8.82
N LYS A 12 15.59 -13.08 7.74
CA LYS A 12 16.42 -11.87 7.81
C LYS A 12 15.59 -10.63 8.11
N ALA A 13 14.42 -10.48 7.48
CA ALA A 13 13.51 -9.36 7.75
C ALA A 13 12.98 -9.36 9.19
N ASP A 14 12.62 -10.52 9.74
CA ASP A 14 12.18 -10.66 11.14
C ASP A 14 13.34 -10.52 12.15
N SER A 15 14.56 -10.91 11.78
CA SER A 15 15.76 -10.69 12.61
C SER A 15 16.23 -9.21 12.62
N ILE A 16 15.95 -8.46 11.54
CA ILE A 16 16.18 -7.01 11.48
C ILE A 16 15.09 -6.29 12.29
N ALA A 17 13.83 -6.74 12.19
CA ALA A 17 12.72 -6.18 12.95
C ALA A 17 12.82 -6.40 14.47
N SER A 18 13.48 -7.47 14.94
CA SER A 18 13.60 -7.77 16.38
C SER A 18 14.88 -7.26 17.06
N ASN A 19 15.88 -6.81 16.30
CA ASN A 19 17.14 -6.24 16.85
C ASN A 19 17.32 -4.73 16.59
N GLU A 20 16.45 -4.07 15.81
CA GLU A 20 16.48 -2.61 15.61
C GLU A 20 15.62 -1.82 16.62
N GLU A 21 14.98 -2.49 17.59
CA GLU A 21 14.15 -1.83 18.61
C GLU A 21 14.95 -1.26 19.82
N ALA A 22 16.28 -1.30 19.83
CA ALA A 22 17.03 -1.02 21.06
C ALA A 22 18.20 -0.02 21.02
N ASP A 23 18.56 0.66 19.91
CA ASP A 23 19.81 1.45 19.98
C ASP A 23 19.96 2.71 19.09
N TRP A 24 18.87 3.37 18.70
CA TRP A 24 18.96 4.72 18.12
C TRP A 24 18.70 5.79 19.17
N TYR A 25 19.52 5.80 20.22
CA TYR A 25 19.64 6.96 21.08
C TYR A 25 19.92 8.17 20.19
N ILE A 26 18.96 9.11 20.10
CA ILE A 26 19.24 10.46 19.62
C ILE A 26 20.33 10.97 20.56
N LYS A 27 21.59 10.90 20.11
CA LYS A 27 22.69 11.53 20.82
C LYS A 27 22.30 13.00 20.86
N SER A 28 21.86 13.48 22.03
CA SER A 28 21.55 14.89 22.23
C SER A 28 22.84 15.65 21.93
N TRP A 29 22.88 16.26 20.76
CA TRP A 29 24.02 17.07 20.35
C TRP A 29 24.12 18.28 21.28
N GLY A 30 25.37 18.63 21.60
CA GLY A 30 25.77 19.44 22.75
C GLY A 30 25.12 20.82 22.86
N GLU A 31 25.35 21.40 24.04
CA GLU A 31 24.80 22.65 24.51
C GLU A 31 24.98 23.81 23.51
N TYR A 32 23.95 24.66 23.49
CA TYR A 32 23.80 25.81 22.63
C TYR A 32 24.90 26.85 22.87
N GLU A 33 25.63 27.21 21.81
CA GLU A 33 26.54 28.35 21.80
C GLU A 33 26.14 29.31 20.68
N THR A 34 25.60 30.48 21.05
CA THR A 34 25.36 31.60 20.13
C THR A 34 26.53 32.57 20.23
N THR A 35 27.21 32.85 19.13
CA THR A 35 28.24 33.91 19.07
C THR A 35 27.76 35.03 18.14
N SER A 36 27.92 36.27 18.58
CA SER A 36 27.49 37.49 17.87
C SER A 36 28.29 37.81 16.59
N ALA A 37 29.19 36.92 16.15
CA ALA A 37 30.19 37.16 15.11
C ALA A 37 29.98 36.36 13.81
N ASP A 38 28.88 35.62 13.65
CA ASP A 38 28.68 34.66 12.55
C ASP A 38 27.73 35.14 11.42
N GLY A 39 27.24 36.37 11.50
CA GLY A 39 26.28 36.93 10.54
C GLY A 39 24.90 36.23 10.53
N GLY A 40 24.51 35.54 11.61
CA GLY A 40 23.23 34.82 11.75
C GLY A 40 23.21 33.43 11.09
N PHE A 41 24.38 32.87 10.76
CA PHE A 41 24.52 31.58 10.11
C PHE A 41 24.09 30.42 11.02
N LEU A 42 24.57 30.35 12.26
CA LEU A 42 24.30 29.28 13.22
C LEU A 42 22.82 29.24 13.58
N ASP A 43 22.18 30.40 13.75
CA ASP A 43 20.73 30.48 14.00
C ASP A 43 19.93 29.88 12.83
N SER A 44 20.28 30.27 11.61
CA SER A 44 19.64 29.75 10.38
C SER A 44 19.93 28.25 10.19
N TYR A 45 21.16 27.84 10.46
CA TYR A 45 21.61 26.45 10.38
C TYR A 45 20.85 25.57 11.36
N ASN A 46 20.74 25.98 12.62
CA ASN A 46 20.05 25.24 13.67
C ASN A 46 18.56 25.11 13.38
N SER A 47 17.91 26.19 12.93
CA SER A 47 16.50 26.16 12.54
C SER A 47 16.26 25.21 11.36
N LEU A 48 17.08 25.31 10.31
CA LEU A 48 16.98 24.41 9.15
C LEU A 48 17.31 22.97 9.52
N LYS A 49 18.26 22.74 10.42
CA LYS A 49 18.62 21.39 10.89
C LYS A 49 17.42 20.72 11.54
N GLN A 50 16.72 21.39 12.45
CA GLN A 50 15.51 20.85 13.07
C GLN A 50 14.44 20.49 12.02
N GLN A 51 14.26 21.33 10.99
CA GLN A 51 13.32 21.05 9.90
C GLN A 51 13.76 19.83 9.07
N ILE A 52 15.04 19.73 8.74
CA ILE A 52 15.58 18.60 7.96
C ILE A 52 15.45 17.30 8.76
N ASP A 53 15.78 17.32 10.05
CA ASP A 53 15.67 16.16 10.93
C ASP A 53 14.23 15.68 11.03
N PHE A 54 13.28 16.63 11.14
CA PHE A 54 11.86 16.34 11.08
C PHE A 54 11.45 15.71 9.74
N VAL A 55 11.85 16.31 8.61
CA VAL A 55 11.56 15.77 7.27
C VAL A 55 12.15 14.38 7.06
N ALA A 56 13.37 14.13 7.54
CA ALA A 56 14.00 12.81 7.50
C ALA A 56 13.21 11.80 8.35
N SER A 57 12.68 12.21 9.50
CA SER A 57 11.83 11.36 10.33
C SER A 57 10.51 10.99 9.63
N GLU A 58 9.88 11.95 8.95
CA GLU A 58 8.68 11.72 8.14
C GLU A 58 8.95 10.74 6.99
N TYR A 59 10.07 10.88 6.27
CA TYR A 59 10.45 9.91 5.22
C TYR A 59 10.69 8.51 5.77
N ARG A 60 11.29 8.36 6.95
CA ARG A 60 11.45 7.05 7.62
C ARG A 60 10.10 6.45 8.02
N GLN A 61 9.21 7.26 8.60
CA GLN A 61 7.86 6.83 8.95
C GLN A 61 7.08 6.41 7.71
N GLN A 62 7.18 7.18 6.62
CA GLN A 62 6.57 6.86 5.34
C GLN A 62 7.10 5.53 4.79
N LYS A 63 8.42 5.31 4.82
CA LYS A 63 9.05 4.04 4.43
C LYS A 63 8.57 2.86 5.27
N LYS A 64 8.38 3.03 6.59
CA LYS A 64 7.79 2.01 7.47
C LYS A 64 6.32 1.73 7.12
N SER A 65 5.53 2.79 6.92
CA SER A 65 4.11 2.70 6.55
C SER A 65 3.89 2.01 5.20
N MET A 66 4.86 2.10 4.29
CA MET A 66 4.80 1.47 2.97
C MET A 66 4.69 -0.06 3.07
N VAL A 67 5.39 -0.67 4.03
CA VAL A 67 5.32 -2.12 4.28
C VAL A 67 3.91 -2.52 4.71
N MET A 68 3.32 -1.76 5.64
CA MET A 68 1.95 -1.98 6.11
C MET A 68 0.94 -1.80 4.97
N ARG A 69 1.04 -0.72 4.18
CA ARG A 69 0.17 -0.48 3.02
C ARG A 69 0.27 -1.59 1.97
N LYS A 70 1.45 -2.19 1.79
CA LYS A 70 1.63 -3.33 0.89
C LYS A 70 0.95 -4.59 1.42
N GLN A 71 1.07 -4.86 2.72
CA GLN A 71 0.37 -5.97 3.38
C GLN A 71 -1.15 -5.79 3.34
N GLU A 72 -1.66 -4.58 3.61
CA GLU A 72 -3.09 -4.24 3.49
C GLU A 72 -3.61 -4.50 2.07
N LEU A 73 -2.85 -4.14 1.04
CA LEU A 73 -3.22 -4.43 -0.35
C LEU A 73 -3.29 -5.93 -0.64
N ASP A 74 -2.37 -6.71 -0.07
CA ASP A 74 -2.38 -8.17 -0.19
C ASP A 74 -3.58 -8.80 0.55
N GLU A 75 -3.91 -8.30 1.74
CA GLU A 75 -5.11 -8.68 2.46
C GLU A 75 -6.39 -8.32 1.72
N ASP A 76 -6.47 -7.13 1.14
CA ASP A 76 -7.63 -6.68 0.37
C ASP A 76 -7.89 -7.57 -0.84
N VAL A 77 -6.82 -7.99 -1.54
CA VAL A 77 -6.91 -8.97 -2.62
C VAL A 77 -7.39 -10.30 -2.08
N ARG A 78 -6.82 -10.81 -0.98
CA ARG A 78 -7.23 -12.08 -0.37
C ARG A 78 -8.70 -12.06 0.06
N LYS A 79 -9.14 -10.99 0.73
CA LYS A 79 -10.54 -10.77 1.13
C LYS A 79 -11.44 -10.79 -0.11
N SER A 80 -11.06 -10.09 -1.17
CA SER A 80 -11.82 -10.06 -2.43
C SER A 80 -11.92 -11.44 -3.10
N VAL A 81 -10.84 -12.24 -3.07
CA VAL A 81 -10.84 -13.63 -3.57
C VAL A 81 -11.81 -14.47 -2.75
N ILE A 82 -11.72 -14.41 -1.42
CA ILE A 82 -12.58 -15.18 -0.50
C ILE A 82 -14.05 -14.81 -0.72
N THR A 83 -14.38 -13.51 -0.75
CA THR A 83 -15.75 -13.05 -0.98
C THR A 83 -16.30 -13.53 -2.33
N THR A 84 -15.50 -13.43 -3.39
CA THR A 84 -15.92 -13.88 -4.74
C THR A 84 -16.14 -15.39 -4.75
N ALA A 85 -15.24 -16.17 -4.13
CA ALA A 85 -15.38 -17.62 -4.03
C ALA A 85 -16.62 -18.01 -3.21
N LEU A 86 -16.87 -17.37 -2.07
CA LEU A 86 -18.06 -17.63 -1.25
C LEU A 86 -19.35 -17.39 -2.02
N ILE A 87 -19.42 -16.31 -2.81
CA ILE A 87 -20.59 -16.02 -3.65
C ILE A 87 -20.75 -17.09 -4.73
N ALA A 88 -19.68 -17.43 -5.45
CA ALA A 88 -19.71 -18.44 -6.52
C ALA A 88 -20.06 -19.86 -6.01
N PHE A 89 -19.62 -20.22 -4.80
CA PHE A 89 -19.92 -21.52 -4.20
C PHE A 89 -21.21 -21.54 -3.37
N SER A 90 -21.83 -20.39 -3.11
CA SER A 90 -23.06 -20.32 -2.31
C SER A 90 -24.20 -21.18 -2.86
N PRO A 91 -24.44 -21.27 -4.18
CA PRO A 91 -25.50 -22.13 -4.70
C PRO A 91 -25.18 -23.62 -4.54
N ALA A 92 -23.90 -23.99 -4.69
CA ALA A 92 -23.45 -25.37 -4.49
C ALA A 92 -23.60 -25.80 -3.01
N ILE A 93 -23.27 -24.92 -2.07
CA ILE A 93 -23.46 -25.15 -0.63
C ILE A 93 -24.96 -25.29 -0.31
N TYR A 94 -25.80 -24.44 -0.90
CA TYR A 94 -27.26 -24.52 -0.76
C TYR A 94 -27.81 -25.87 -1.25
N ASN A 95 -27.35 -26.33 -2.42
CA ASN A 95 -27.78 -27.61 -2.98
C ASN A 95 -27.26 -28.81 -2.19
N LEU A 96 -26.05 -28.73 -1.62
CA LEU A 96 -25.56 -29.74 -0.68
C LEU A 96 -26.44 -29.81 0.57
N PHE A 97 -26.85 -28.65 1.10
CA PHE A 97 -27.76 -28.59 2.24
C PHE A 97 -29.14 -29.19 1.93
N LEU A 98 -29.71 -28.89 0.75
CA LEU A 98 -30.94 -29.52 0.28
C LEU A 98 -30.79 -31.05 0.14
N MET A 99 -29.65 -31.52 -0.38
CA MET A 99 -29.38 -32.96 -0.53
C MET A 99 -29.32 -33.68 0.82
N ILE A 100 -28.70 -33.06 1.83
CA ILE A 100 -28.65 -33.60 3.21
C ILE A 100 -30.06 -33.69 3.80
N LEU A 101 -30.89 -32.66 3.61
CA LEU A 101 -32.29 -32.67 4.08
C LEU A 101 -33.13 -33.74 3.40
N ALA A 102 -32.93 -33.94 2.10
CA ALA A 102 -33.59 -35.03 1.36
C ALA A 102 -33.24 -36.40 1.96
N PHE A 103 -31.97 -36.62 2.29
CA PHE A 103 -31.48 -37.89 2.85
C PHE A 103 -32.02 -38.19 4.26
N ILE A 104 -32.18 -37.18 5.13
CA ILE A 104 -32.61 -37.36 6.53
C ILE A 104 -34.11 -37.68 6.66
N GLY A 105 -34.90 -37.45 5.61
CA GLY A 105 -36.33 -37.79 5.60
C GLY A 105 -37.22 -36.74 4.97
N GLY A 106 -36.80 -36.15 3.84
CA GLY A 106 -37.57 -35.12 3.12
C GLY A 106 -38.97 -35.55 2.65
N HIS A 107 -39.37 -36.81 2.87
CA HIS A 107 -40.63 -37.39 2.42
C HIS A 107 -41.68 -37.60 3.53
N SER A 108 -41.41 -37.28 4.81
CA SER A 108 -42.43 -37.38 5.86
C SER A 108 -42.30 -36.32 6.97
N GLY A 109 -43.44 -35.88 7.52
CA GLY A 109 -43.51 -34.96 8.65
C GLY A 109 -43.23 -33.47 8.33
N LEU A 110 -42.92 -32.67 9.35
CA LEU A 110 -42.62 -31.22 9.22
C LEU A 110 -41.38 -30.93 8.36
N ILE A 111 -40.46 -31.89 8.25
CA ILE A 111 -39.22 -31.78 7.47
C ILE A 111 -39.53 -31.68 5.96
N SER A 112 -40.57 -32.35 5.47
CA SER A 112 -40.96 -32.28 4.05
C SER A 112 -41.51 -30.92 3.65
N VAL A 113 -42.31 -30.29 4.52
CA VAL A 113 -42.85 -28.93 4.29
C VAL A 113 -41.71 -27.92 4.25
N PHE A 114 -40.73 -28.05 5.16
CA PHE A 114 -39.54 -27.20 5.17
C PHE A 114 -38.65 -27.42 3.95
N PHE A 115 -38.46 -28.67 3.52
CA PHE A 115 -37.71 -29.01 2.31
C PHE A 115 -38.36 -28.43 1.05
N VAL A 116 -39.68 -28.57 0.88
CA VAL A 116 -40.41 -28.00 -0.27
C VAL A 116 -40.30 -26.48 -0.29
N PHE A 117 -40.41 -25.82 0.87
CA PHE A 117 -40.23 -24.38 0.97
C PHE A 117 -38.83 -23.97 0.50
N LEU A 118 -37.77 -24.58 1.03
CA LEU A 118 -36.39 -24.28 0.60
C LEU A 118 -36.17 -24.59 -0.89
N TYR A 119 -36.69 -25.70 -1.39
CA TYR A 119 -36.59 -26.05 -2.81
C TYR A 119 -37.19 -24.97 -3.73
N ILE A 120 -38.30 -24.34 -3.34
CA ILE A 120 -38.88 -23.22 -4.09
C ILE A 120 -37.95 -22.00 -4.11
N PHE A 121 -37.18 -21.76 -3.04
CA PHE A 121 -36.21 -20.67 -2.97
C PHE A 121 -34.89 -20.94 -3.69
N GLU A 122 -34.60 -22.17 -4.12
CA GLU A 122 -33.36 -22.54 -4.80
C GLU A 122 -33.08 -21.61 -6.00
N LEU A 123 -34.09 -21.38 -6.84
CA LEU A 123 -33.96 -20.54 -8.03
C LEU A 123 -33.72 -19.06 -7.67
N LEU A 124 -34.31 -18.58 -6.58
CA LEU A 124 -34.08 -17.22 -6.08
C LEU A 124 -32.63 -17.07 -5.57
N VAL A 125 -32.14 -18.05 -4.80
CA VAL A 125 -30.76 -18.05 -4.28
C VAL A 125 -29.76 -18.05 -5.44
N PHE A 126 -29.98 -18.91 -6.46
CA PHE A 126 -29.17 -18.92 -7.67
C PHE A 126 -29.19 -17.58 -8.39
N PHE A 127 -30.37 -16.99 -8.58
CA PHE A 127 -30.50 -15.70 -9.26
C PHE A 127 -29.77 -14.58 -8.51
N VAL A 128 -29.93 -14.50 -7.19
CA VAL A 128 -29.27 -13.47 -6.38
C VAL A 128 -27.75 -13.66 -6.39
N ALA A 129 -27.26 -14.89 -6.17
CA ALA A 129 -25.84 -15.18 -6.12
C ALA A 129 -25.15 -14.93 -7.48
N GLU A 130 -25.65 -15.55 -8.54
CA GLU A 130 -24.99 -15.58 -9.86
C GLU A 130 -25.29 -14.33 -10.70
N ALA A 131 -26.54 -13.85 -10.71
CA ALA A 131 -26.92 -12.75 -11.58
C ALA A 131 -26.65 -11.37 -10.97
N LEU A 132 -26.82 -11.22 -9.64
CA LEU A 132 -26.70 -9.94 -8.97
C LEU A 132 -25.33 -9.74 -8.28
N LEU A 133 -24.88 -10.71 -7.49
CA LEU A 133 -23.72 -10.53 -6.61
C LEU A 133 -22.39 -10.91 -7.29
N LEU A 134 -22.35 -12.01 -8.03
CA LEU A 134 -21.12 -12.55 -8.61
C LEU A 134 -20.41 -11.58 -9.58
N PRO A 135 -21.09 -10.88 -10.50
CA PRO A 135 -20.42 -9.97 -11.44
C PRO A 135 -19.75 -8.79 -10.73
N GLY A 136 -20.41 -8.26 -9.68
CA GLY A 136 -19.87 -7.18 -8.86
C GLY A 136 -18.64 -7.64 -8.07
N ALA A 137 -18.69 -8.85 -7.51
CA ALA A 137 -17.57 -9.46 -6.80
C ALA A 137 -16.36 -9.69 -7.73
N ILE A 138 -16.58 -10.28 -8.92
CA ILE A 138 -15.53 -10.51 -9.92
C ILE A 138 -14.86 -9.20 -10.34
N ARG A 139 -15.64 -8.14 -10.63
CA ARG A 139 -15.07 -6.83 -10.97
C ARG A 139 -14.20 -6.28 -9.84
N THR A 140 -14.69 -6.36 -8.59
CA THR A 140 -13.95 -5.89 -7.42
C THR A 140 -12.63 -6.65 -7.28
N LEU A 141 -12.68 -7.96 -7.41
CA LEU A 141 -11.49 -8.80 -7.43
C LEU A 141 -10.52 -8.41 -8.56
N MET A 142 -11.00 -8.24 -9.78
CA MET A 142 -10.18 -7.82 -10.93
C MET A 142 -9.53 -6.46 -10.68
N ASN A 143 -10.26 -5.49 -10.13
CA ASN A 143 -9.73 -4.16 -9.79
C ASN A 143 -8.62 -4.26 -8.74
N ARG A 144 -8.82 -5.05 -7.68
CA ARG A 144 -7.80 -5.25 -6.63
C ARG A 144 -6.57 -5.98 -7.15
N LEU A 145 -6.76 -6.99 -8.00
CA LEU A 145 -5.65 -7.68 -8.68
C LEU A 145 -4.88 -6.73 -9.62
N TRP A 146 -5.59 -5.88 -10.36
CA TRP A 146 -4.98 -4.85 -11.19
C TRP A 146 -4.18 -3.86 -10.35
N GLN A 147 -4.79 -3.31 -9.29
CA GLN A 147 -4.12 -2.40 -8.37
C GLN A 147 -2.85 -3.04 -7.80
N LYS A 148 -2.94 -4.28 -7.31
CA LYS A 148 -1.78 -5.06 -6.83
C LYS A 148 -0.70 -5.23 -7.90
N LYS A 149 -1.08 -5.55 -9.14
CA LYS A 149 -0.14 -5.71 -10.25
C LYS A 149 0.62 -4.43 -10.55
N TYR A 150 -0.06 -3.29 -10.66
CA TYR A 150 0.59 -2.04 -11.05
C TYR A 150 1.34 -1.36 -9.90
N LEU A 151 0.82 -1.42 -8.67
CA LEU A 151 1.51 -0.87 -7.49
C LEU A 151 2.74 -1.67 -7.06
N ASN A 152 2.77 -2.98 -7.33
CA ASN A 152 3.95 -3.82 -7.10
C ASN A 152 4.83 -4.00 -8.36
N SER A 153 4.51 -3.33 -9.47
CA SER A 153 5.32 -3.48 -10.69
C SER A 153 6.54 -2.55 -10.68
N GLY A 154 7.69 -3.16 -10.98
CA GLY A 154 8.92 -2.45 -11.30
C GLY A 154 8.94 -1.97 -12.76
N ILE A 155 10.02 -2.27 -13.48
CA ILE A 155 10.31 -1.69 -14.80
C ILE A 155 9.33 -2.15 -15.89
N GLU A 156 8.76 -3.34 -15.76
CA GLU A 156 7.97 -4.02 -16.79
C GLU A 156 6.70 -3.25 -17.23
N ASN A 157 6.13 -2.42 -16.35
CA ASN A 157 4.90 -1.66 -16.65
C ASN A 157 5.12 -0.14 -16.65
N ILE A 158 6.35 0.34 -16.75
CA ILE A 158 6.68 1.78 -16.68
C ILE A 158 5.91 2.62 -17.70
N ALA A 159 5.77 2.14 -18.95
CA ALA A 159 5.10 2.90 -20.00
C ALA A 159 3.62 3.18 -19.65
N TYR A 160 2.91 2.17 -19.14
CA TYR A 160 1.53 2.32 -18.70
C TYR A 160 1.43 3.19 -17.44
N ARG A 161 2.34 2.98 -16.48
CA ARG A 161 2.36 3.73 -15.22
C ARG A 161 2.61 5.22 -15.45
N ARG A 162 3.59 5.59 -16.29
CA ARG A 162 3.85 6.99 -16.66
C ARG A 162 2.65 7.62 -17.37
N LYS A 163 2.03 6.90 -18.31
CA LYS A 163 0.86 7.40 -19.04
C LYS A 163 -0.33 7.73 -18.13
N ASN A 164 -0.46 7.01 -17.01
CA ASN A 164 -1.57 7.15 -16.06
C ASN A 164 -1.14 7.79 -14.73
N ASN A 165 0.06 8.38 -14.65
CA ASN A 165 0.62 8.99 -13.43
C ASN A 165 0.58 8.07 -12.19
N ILE A 166 0.84 6.77 -12.36
CA ILE A 166 0.81 5.78 -11.28
C ILE A 166 2.19 5.65 -10.64
N ILE A 167 2.30 6.04 -9.37
CA ILE A 167 3.48 5.82 -8.51
C ILE A 167 3.36 4.42 -7.88
N SER A 168 4.37 3.57 -8.06
CA SER A 168 4.43 2.24 -7.41
C SER A 168 5.12 2.33 -6.04
N PHE A 169 5.01 1.25 -5.27
CA PHE A 169 5.77 1.11 -4.03
C PHE A 169 7.29 1.08 -4.28
N ASP A 170 7.75 0.52 -5.40
CA ASP A 170 9.17 0.51 -5.74
C ASP A 170 9.69 1.91 -6.09
N ASP A 171 8.89 2.71 -6.77
CA ASP A 171 9.24 4.10 -7.10
C ASP A 171 9.24 4.97 -5.82
N GLU A 172 8.24 4.82 -4.96
CA GLU A 172 8.19 5.45 -3.65
C GLU A 172 9.40 5.06 -2.80
N ARG A 173 9.76 3.77 -2.76
CA ARG A 173 10.94 3.29 -2.04
C ARG A 173 12.22 3.93 -2.55
N ARG A 174 12.45 3.94 -3.87
CA ARG A 174 13.66 4.53 -4.48
C ARG A 174 13.79 6.01 -4.15
N PHE A 175 12.68 6.75 -4.25
CA PHE A 175 12.62 8.15 -3.88
C PHE A 175 13.00 8.37 -2.40
N LEU A 176 12.41 7.59 -1.49
CA LEU A 176 12.70 7.70 -0.06
C LEU A 176 14.14 7.31 0.28
N ASP A 177 14.67 6.26 -0.34
CA ASP A 177 16.05 5.81 -0.17
C ASP A 177 17.03 6.91 -0.60
N GLU A 178 16.82 7.52 -1.77
CA GLU A 178 17.63 8.63 -2.27
C GLU A 178 17.58 9.86 -1.35
N LYS A 179 16.40 10.26 -0.87
CA LYS A 179 16.26 11.40 0.06
C LYS A 179 16.96 11.14 1.40
N LEU A 180 16.84 9.94 1.94
CA LEU A 180 17.49 9.56 3.20
C LEU A 180 19.01 9.41 3.05
N GLU A 181 19.50 8.92 1.91
CA GLU A 181 20.94 8.86 1.61
C GLU A 181 21.53 10.28 1.49
N ASN A 182 20.85 11.18 0.78
CA ASN A 182 21.25 12.59 0.68
C ASN A 182 21.32 13.28 2.05
N TYR A 183 20.36 12.99 2.93
CA TYR A 183 20.38 13.45 4.32
C TYR A 183 21.60 12.89 5.08
N GLN A 184 21.86 11.58 5.00
CA GLN A 184 22.99 10.94 5.67
C GLN A 184 24.34 11.48 5.19
N MET A 185 24.51 11.66 3.88
CA MET A 185 25.70 12.28 3.30
C MET A 185 25.90 13.70 3.83
N PHE A 186 24.83 14.50 3.91
CA PHE A 186 24.90 15.86 4.46
C PHE A 186 25.27 15.86 5.95
N CYS A 187 24.67 14.98 6.76
CA CYS A 187 25.01 14.87 8.19
C CYS A 187 26.49 14.51 8.39
N ARG A 188 26.99 13.54 7.62
CA ARG A 188 28.40 13.14 7.67
C ARG A 188 29.33 14.30 7.29
N GLU A 189 29.02 15.00 6.19
CA GLU A 189 29.76 16.18 5.77
C GLU A 189 29.75 17.28 6.84
N ALA A 190 28.59 17.51 7.47
CA ALA A 190 28.42 18.51 8.53
C ALA A 190 29.19 18.18 9.81
N GLU A 191 29.31 16.90 10.16
CA GLU A 191 30.12 16.42 11.27
C GLU A 191 31.62 16.54 10.98
N GLU A 192 32.06 16.07 9.80
CA GLU A 192 33.45 16.12 9.37
C GLU A 192 33.98 17.56 9.29
N ASN A 193 33.16 18.50 8.79
CA ASN A 193 33.52 19.90 8.66
C ASN A 193 33.06 20.79 9.83
N GLN A 194 32.41 20.22 10.84
CA GLN A 194 31.92 20.92 12.03
C GLN A 194 31.06 22.16 11.73
N TYR A 195 30.16 22.06 10.73
CA TYR A 195 29.35 23.20 10.28
C TYR A 195 28.45 23.80 11.37
N GLY A 196 28.05 23.02 12.37
CA GLY A 196 27.18 23.45 13.46
C GLY A 196 27.88 23.93 14.73
N LYS A 197 29.20 24.22 14.68
CA LYS A 197 29.96 24.71 15.84
C LYS A 197 30.47 26.12 15.61
N ALA A 198 30.45 26.95 16.65
CA ALA A 198 31.00 28.31 16.62
C ALA A 198 32.49 28.35 16.24
N ASP A 199 33.27 27.37 16.73
CA ASP A 199 34.70 27.22 16.43
C ASP A 199 35.00 26.44 15.13
N GLY A 200 33.97 26.05 14.37
CA GLY A 200 34.08 25.19 13.19
C GLY A 200 34.78 25.83 11.99
N TYR A 201 34.60 25.24 10.80
CA TYR A 201 35.29 25.62 9.54
C TYR A 201 35.31 27.13 9.21
N PHE A 202 34.38 27.92 9.77
CA PHE A 202 34.21 29.34 9.49
C PHE A 202 34.71 30.28 10.61
N SER A 203 35.22 29.77 11.73
CA SER A 203 35.57 30.54 12.94
C SER A 203 36.73 31.53 12.80
N LYS A 204 37.44 31.54 11.66
CA LYS A 204 38.65 32.35 11.44
C LYS A 204 38.39 33.65 10.68
N LEU A 205 37.14 33.97 10.35
CA LEU A 205 36.79 35.14 9.54
C LEU A 205 35.98 36.12 10.40
N ASP A 206 36.62 37.24 10.73
CA ASP A 206 36.08 38.31 11.56
C ASP A 206 35.16 39.21 10.71
N THR A 207 34.11 38.62 10.14
CA THR A 207 33.18 39.29 9.21
C THR A 207 31.76 39.17 9.73
N SER A 208 31.07 40.31 9.88
CA SER A 208 29.64 40.37 10.22
C SER A 208 28.71 39.87 9.10
N GLU A 209 29.25 39.54 7.93
CA GLU A 209 28.52 39.08 6.76
C GLU A 209 28.72 37.58 6.50
N MET A 210 27.66 36.94 6.01
CA MET A 210 27.65 35.53 5.67
C MET A 210 28.46 35.24 4.39
N ILE A 211 29.45 34.35 4.51
CA ILE A 211 30.40 33.97 3.46
C ILE A 211 29.66 33.16 2.37
N PRO A 212 30.07 33.22 1.08
CA PRO A 212 29.41 32.47 0.00
C PRO A 212 29.21 30.97 0.30
N LYS A 213 30.18 30.30 0.93
CA LYS A 213 30.08 28.88 1.30
C LYS A 213 29.03 28.61 2.39
N GLN A 214 28.84 29.53 3.35
CA GLN A 214 27.76 29.45 4.34
C GLN A 214 26.40 29.56 3.66
N LYS A 215 26.26 30.48 2.69
CA LYS A 215 25.04 30.61 1.87
C LYS A 215 24.74 29.35 1.07
N GLU A 216 25.78 28.71 0.52
CA GLU A 216 25.66 27.44 -0.20
C GLU A 216 25.18 26.30 0.72
N ILE A 217 25.76 26.17 1.92
CA ILE A 217 25.33 25.18 2.93
C ILE A 217 23.86 25.40 3.30
N LEU A 218 23.48 26.63 3.66
CA LEU A 218 22.08 26.95 3.96
C LEU A 218 21.16 26.71 2.75
N GLY A 219 21.67 26.92 1.53
CA GLY A 219 20.96 26.58 0.29
C GLY A 219 20.68 25.09 0.16
N ARG A 220 21.68 24.23 0.40
CA ARG A 220 21.52 22.76 0.42
C ARG A 220 20.54 22.33 1.52
N MET A 221 20.66 22.92 2.70
CA MET A 221 19.75 22.68 3.82
C MET A 221 18.30 23.04 3.48
N ARG A 222 18.06 24.17 2.81
CA ARG A 222 16.71 24.57 2.35
C ARG A 222 16.12 23.63 1.30
N ILE A 223 16.96 22.92 0.54
CA ILE A 223 16.50 21.90 -0.40
C ILE A 223 16.08 20.64 0.38
N LEU A 224 16.91 20.22 1.34
CA LEU A 224 16.62 19.06 2.19
C LEU A 224 15.45 19.27 3.16
N SER A 225 15.19 20.52 3.57
CA SER A 225 14.09 20.84 4.49
C SER A 225 12.71 20.85 3.83
N LYS A 226 12.64 20.71 2.50
CA LYS A 226 11.37 20.63 1.79
C LYS A 226 10.86 19.20 1.80
N TYR A 227 9.73 19.01 2.47
CA TYR A 227 8.97 17.77 2.37
C TYR A 227 8.28 17.68 1.00
N GLU A 228 8.49 16.57 0.31
CA GLU A 228 7.82 16.24 -0.94
C GLU A 228 6.98 14.98 -0.71
N ASP A 229 5.65 15.13 -0.80
CA ASP A 229 4.73 14.01 -0.61
C ASP A 229 4.70 13.13 -1.87
N TYR A 230 5.57 12.13 -1.90
CA TYR A 230 5.71 11.17 -3.00
C TYR A 230 5.25 9.78 -2.56
N ARG A 231 3.95 9.52 -2.67
CA ARG A 231 3.32 8.26 -2.23
C ARG A 231 2.80 7.44 -3.41
N ALA A 232 2.79 6.12 -3.26
CA ALA A 232 2.12 5.22 -4.18
C ALA A 232 0.66 5.66 -4.37
N SER A 233 0.32 6.01 -5.61
CA SER A 233 -0.96 6.62 -5.97
C SER A 233 -2.08 5.59 -5.86
N VAL A 234 -3.20 5.95 -5.23
CA VAL A 234 -4.42 5.13 -5.32
C VAL A 234 -4.82 5.08 -6.79
N VAL A 235 -4.75 3.89 -7.40
CA VAL A 235 -5.24 3.72 -8.76
C VAL A 235 -6.74 3.94 -8.70
N GLU A 236 -7.22 5.08 -9.17
CA GLU A 236 -8.65 5.33 -9.40
C GLU A 236 -9.15 4.28 -10.40
N THR A 237 -9.60 3.15 -9.86
CA THR A 237 -10.22 2.11 -10.66
C THR A 237 -11.65 2.55 -10.92
N ARG A 238 -11.94 2.76 -12.22
CA ARG A 238 -13.17 3.35 -12.78
C ARG A 238 -14.44 3.08 -11.95
N LYS A 239 -15.22 4.17 -11.82
CA LYS A 239 -16.58 4.36 -11.26
C LYS A 239 -17.43 3.11 -10.99
N GLU A 240 -18.23 3.25 -9.94
CA GLU A 240 -19.23 2.37 -9.32
C GLU A 240 -20.07 1.50 -10.27
N VAL A 241 -20.71 0.49 -9.68
CA VAL A 241 -21.61 -0.51 -10.28
C VAL A 241 -22.60 0.14 -11.26
N GLY A 242 -22.21 0.22 -12.53
CA GLY A 242 -23.11 0.64 -13.60
C GLY A 242 -23.99 -0.52 -14.07
N ALA A 243 -25.14 -0.19 -14.68
CA ALA A 243 -26.09 -1.15 -15.25
C ALA A 243 -25.47 -2.21 -16.18
N GLY A 244 -24.32 -1.91 -16.81
CA GLY A 244 -23.60 -2.85 -17.67
C GLY A 244 -23.17 -4.15 -16.98
N TRP A 245 -22.85 -4.14 -15.68
CA TRP A 245 -22.46 -5.36 -14.96
C TRP A 245 -23.66 -6.23 -14.59
N LEU A 246 -24.81 -5.61 -14.31
CA LEU A 246 -26.06 -6.34 -14.14
C LEU A 246 -26.46 -7.04 -15.43
N ILE A 247 -26.24 -6.41 -16.59
CA ILE A 247 -26.49 -7.03 -17.90
C ILE A 247 -25.57 -8.25 -18.11
N ILE A 248 -24.29 -8.15 -17.76
CA ILE A 248 -23.34 -9.28 -17.84
C ILE A 248 -23.78 -10.42 -16.90
N GLY A 249 -24.15 -10.11 -15.66
CA GLY A 249 -24.66 -11.10 -14.70
C GLY A 249 -25.92 -11.78 -15.15
N PHE A 250 -26.90 -11.01 -15.62
CA PHE A 250 -28.14 -11.55 -16.16
C PHE A 250 -27.91 -12.45 -17.38
N SER A 251 -26.98 -12.06 -18.27
CA SER A 251 -26.61 -12.86 -19.44
C SER A 251 -25.96 -14.19 -19.05
N LEU A 252 -25.07 -14.18 -18.04
CA LEU A 252 -24.47 -15.39 -17.47
C LEU A 252 -25.54 -16.31 -16.86
N PHE A 253 -26.45 -15.75 -16.07
CA PHE A 253 -27.54 -16.50 -15.46
C PHE A 253 -28.44 -17.17 -16.49
N VAL A 254 -28.89 -16.43 -17.51
CA VAL A 254 -29.69 -17.00 -18.62
C VAL A 254 -28.90 -18.09 -19.34
N GLY A 255 -27.61 -17.88 -19.59
CA GLY A 255 -26.74 -18.89 -20.21
C GLY A 255 -26.69 -20.20 -19.41
N ILE A 256 -26.43 -20.12 -18.09
CA ILE A 256 -26.41 -21.28 -17.19
C ILE A 256 -27.78 -21.98 -17.18
N LEU A 257 -28.86 -21.22 -17.07
CA LEU A 257 -30.22 -21.75 -17.03
C LEU A 257 -30.59 -22.47 -18.34
N THR A 258 -30.14 -21.94 -19.48
CA THR A 258 -30.36 -22.56 -20.79
C THR A 258 -29.59 -23.89 -20.92
N VAL A 259 -28.32 -23.92 -20.47
CA VAL A 259 -27.50 -25.14 -20.47
C VAL A 259 -28.11 -26.22 -19.57
N LEU A 260 -28.56 -25.85 -18.37
CA LEU A 260 -29.23 -26.77 -17.44
C LEU A 260 -30.54 -27.33 -18.01
N LEU A 261 -31.34 -26.50 -18.70
CA LEU A 261 -32.56 -26.94 -19.36
C LEU A 261 -32.29 -27.90 -20.53
N VAL A 262 -31.25 -27.64 -21.32
CA VAL A 262 -30.83 -28.55 -22.40
C VAL A 262 -30.36 -29.88 -21.82
N LEU A 263 -29.48 -29.86 -20.82
CA LEU A 263 -28.99 -31.08 -20.16
C LEU A 263 -30.09 -31.91 -19.49
N LYS A 264 -31.15 -31.27 -18.98
CA LYS A 264 -32.30 -31.96 -18.37
C LYS A 264 -33.19 -32.65 -19.40
N ASN A 265 -33.22 -32.16 -20.64
CA ASN A 265 -34.04 -32.68 -21.73
C ASN A 265 -33.30 -33.67 -22.65
N THR A 266 -32.01 -33.93 -22.37
CA THR A 266 -31.20 -34.94 -23.08
C THR A 266 -31.03 -36.18 -22.20
#